data_AF-A0A7C2NRN9-F1
#
_entry.id   AF-A0A7C2NRN9-F1
#
_cell.length_a   1.000
_cell.length_b   1.000
_cell.length_c   1.000
_cell.angle_alpha   90.00
_cell.angle_beta   90.00
_cell.angle_gamma   90.00
#
_symmetry.space_group_name_H-M   'P 1'
#
loop_
_entity.id
_entity.type
_entity.pdbx_description
1 polymer ?
#
loop_
_entity_poly.entity_id
_entity_poly.type
_entity_poly.pdbx_seq_one_letter_code
_entity_poly.pdbx_strand_id
1 'polypeptide(L)'
;MRLYVQVDGERHAFVGNMAKVFEQLRQVAEGKTVRVLTVFYDSTKEKRRFKREWREAGKDLLRTAQNYLAWWQQVQGRKLKRQQKRA
;
A
#
# COMPACT_ATOMS: atom_id res chain seq x y z
N MET A 1 -0.33 8.81 4.45
CA MET A 1 -1.11 8.60 3.23
C MET A 1 -2.58 8.55 3.63
N ARG A 2 -3.45 9.16 2.83
CA ARG A 2 -4.91 8.98 2.94
C ARG A 2 -5.42 8.42 1.63
N LEU A 3 -6.07 7.26 1.69
CA LEU A 3 -6.58 6.54 0.53
C LEU A 3 -8.10 6.42 0.65
N TYR A 4 -8.81 7.01 -0.32
CA TYR A 4 -10.25 6.92 -0.45
C TYR A 4 -10.57 5.98 -1.60
N VAL A 5 -11.31 4.92 -1.30
CA VAL A 5 -11.71 3.90 -2.27
C VAL A 5 -13.19 3.59 -2.14
N GLN A 6 -13.76 3.07 -3.21
CA GLN A 6 -15.06 2.44 -3.19
C GLN A 6 -14.86 0.94 -3.35
N VAL A 7 -15.40 0.14 -2.44
CA VAL A 7 -15.32 -1.32 -2.43
C VAL A 7 -16.76 -1.85 -2.48
N ASP A 8 -17.12 -2.56 -3.56
CA ASP A 8 -18.49 -3.06 -3.80
C ASP A 8 -19.60 -2.02 -3.59
N GLY A 9 -19.32 -0.75 -3.92
CA GLY A 9 -20.27 0.35 -3.76
C GLY A 9 -20.11 1.15 -2.47
N GLU A 10 -19.47 0.60 -1.43
CA GLU A 10 -19.24 1.26 -0.15
C GLU A 10 -17.96 2.11 -0.15
N ARG A 11 -18.01 3.28 0.47
CA ARG A 11 -16.86 4.19 0.54
C ARG A 11 -16.03 3.89 1.79
N HIS A 12 -14.75 3.61 1.58
CA HIS A 12 -13.78 3.43 2.66
C HIS A 12 -12.68 4.48 2.59
N ALA A 13 -12.25 4.94 3.76
CA ALA A 13 -11.13 5.84 3.93
C ALA A 13 -10.07 5.19 4.83
N PHE A 14 -8.87 5.05 4.30
CA PHE A 14 -7.72 4.50 5.02
C PHE A 14 -6.69 5.59 5.29
N VAL A 15 -6.24 5.72 6.53
CA VAL A 15 -5.30 6.78 6.96
C VAL A 15 -4.13 6.16 7.73
N GLY A 16 -2.91 6.49 7.32
CA GLY A 16 -1.69 6.04 7.98
C GLY A 16 -0.50 6.02 7.04
N ASN A 17 0.59 5.35 7.44
CA ASN A 17 1.69 5.10 6.52
C ASN A 17 1.23 4.17 5.38
N MET A 18 1.94 4.20 4.24
CA MET A 18 1.53 3.44 3.05
C MET A 18 1.41 1.92 3.28
N ALA A 19 2.24 1.33 4.15
CA ALA A 19 2.13 -0.09 4.51
C ALA A 19 0.82 -0.40 5.24
N LYS A 20 0.51 0.33 6.30
CA LYS A 20 -0.73 0.17 7.08
C LYS A 20 -1.98 0.35 6.22
N VAL A 21 -1.98 1.38 5.36
CA VAL A 21 -3.08 1.65 4.44
C VAL A 21 -3.33 0.47 3.49
N PHE A 22 -2.27 -0.15 2.96
CA PHE A 22 -2.40 -1.30 2.07
C PHE A 22 -2.76 -2.60 2.78
N GLU A 23 -2.32 -2.81 4.02
CA GLU A 23 -2.78 -3.92 4.84
C GLU A 23 -4.29 -3.83 5.10
N GLN A 24 -4.77 -2.66 5.54
CA GLN A 24 -6.20 -2.42 5.78
C GLN A 24 -7.03 -2.55 4.49
N LEU A 25 -6.53 -2.00 3.38
CA LEU A 25 -7.19 -2.15 2.09
C LEU A 25 -7.38 -3.62 1.73
N ARG A 26 -6.32 -4.45 1.84
CA ARG A 26 -6.39 -5.87 1.48
C ARG A 26 -7.44 -6.60 2.32
N GLN A 27 -7.48 -6.36 3.63
CA GLN A 27 -8.47 -6.98 4.52
C GLN A 27 -9.91 -6.68 4.12
N VAL A 28 -10.17 -5.46 3.62
CA VAL A 28 -11.53 -5.02 3.26
C VAL A 28 -11.92 -5.45 1.84
N ALA A 29 -10.96 -5.44 0.92
CA ALA A 29 -11.20 -5.48 -0.52
C ALA A 29 -10.82 -6.80 -1.21
N GLU A 30 -10.30 -7.79 -0.48
CA GLU A 30 -9.99 -9.11 -1.05
C GLU A 30 -11.26 -9.77 -1.61
N GLY A 31 -11.22 -10.15 -2.90
CA GLY A 31 -12.37 -10.73 -3.61
C GLY A 31 -13.45 -9.73 -4.03
N LYS A 32 -13.25 -8.42 -3.83
CA LYS A 32 -14.24 -7.36 -4.10
C LYS A 32 -13.81 -6.42 -5.22
N THR A 33 -14.76 -5.70 -5.80
CA THR A 33 -14.48 -4.68 -6.81
C THR A 33 -13.98 -3.41 -6.16
N VAL A 34 -12.79 -2.95 -6.54
CA VAL A 34 -12.15 -1.77 -5.96
C VAL A 34 -12.02 -0.65 -6.97
N ARG A 35 -12.57 0.51 -6.63
CA ARG A 35 -12.39 1.74 -7.39
C ARG A 35 -11.64 2.76 -6.54
N VAL A 36 -10.53 3.27 -7.05
CA VAL A 36 -9.82 4.39 -6.43
C VAL A 36 -10.63 5.65 -6.64
N LEU A 37 -10.97 6.35 -5.56
CA LEU A 37 -11.59 7.68 -5.62
C LEU A 37 -10.50 8.75 -5.58
N THR A 38 -9.73 8.78 -4.49
CA THR A 38 -8.72 9.82 -4.26
C THR A 38 -7.56 9.26 -3.44
N VAL A 39 -6.36 9.73 -3.75
CA VAL A 39 -5.14 9.38 -2.99
C VAL A 39 -4.41 10.66 -2.58
N PHE A 40 -4.24 10.86 -1.28
CA PHE A 40 -3.37 11.88 -0.71
C PHE A 40 -2.08 11.23 -0.21
N TYR A 41 -0.96 11.79 -0.68
CA TYR A 41 0.37 11.34 -0.31
C TYR A 41 0.94 12.27 0.76
N ASP A 42 1.59 11.72 1.77
CA ASP A 42 2.22 12.53 2.82
C ASP A 42 3.65 12.92 2.43
N SER A 43 4.25 12.24 1.44
CA SER A 43 5.58 12.56 0.94
C SER A 43 5.75 12.30 -0.56
N THR A 44 6.67 13.04 -1.19
CA THR A 44 7.04 12.83 -2.60
C THR A 44 7.68 11.46 -2.82
N LYS A 45 8.40 10.92 -1.83
CA LYS A 45 9.00 9.57 -1.89
C LYS A 45 7.92 8.49 -1.94
N GLU A 46 6.93 8.55 -1.06
CA GLU A 46 5.77 7.65 -1.10
C GLU A 46 5.01 7.76 -2.43
N LYS A 47 4.75 8.98 -2.90
CA LYS A 47 4.08 9.22 -4.18
C LYS A 47 4.80 8.55 -5.35
N ARG A 48 6.13 8.71 -5.44
CA ARG A 48 6.94 8.09 -6.52
C ARG A 48 6.89 6.58 -6.44
N ARG A 49 7.01 6.02 -5.22
CA ARG A 49 6.96 4.57 -5.00
C ARG A 49 5.60 4.01 -5.43
N PHE A 50 4.51 4.57 -4.91
CA PHE A 50 3.17 4.16 -5.29
C PHE A 50 2.93 4.23 -6.79
N LYS A 51 3.23 5.37 -7.42
CA LYS A 51 3.03 5.52 -8.87
C LYS A 51 3.81 4.52 -9.71
N ARG A 52 4.95 4.03 -9.22
CA ARG A 52 5.73 3.01 -9.91
C ARG A 52 5.04 1.65 -9.79
N GLU A 53 4.75 1.22 -8.57
CA GLU A 53 4.03 -0.04 -8.33
C GLU A 53 2.66 -0.06 -9.04
N TRP A 54 1.95 1.08 -9.04
CA TRP A 54 0.67 1.27 -9.73
C TRP A 54 0.76 1.07 -11.25
N ARG A 55 1.86 1.52 -11.85
CA ARG A 55 2.11 1.33 -13.29
C ARG A 55 2.48 -0.12 -13.60
N GLU A 56 3.33 -0.72 -12.79
CA GLU A 56 3.75 -2.13 -12.92
C GLU A 56 2.57 -3.09 -12.72
N ALA A 57 1.64 -2.74 -11.83
CA ALA A 57 0.43 -3.51 -11.57
C ALA A 57 -0.72 -3.26 -12.57
N GLY A 58 -0.48 -2.52 -13.66
CA GLY A 58 -1.53 -2.26 -14.66
C GLY A 58 -2.70 -1.44 -14.12
N LYS A 59 -2.48 -0.60 -13.12
CA LYS A 59 -3.50 0.18 -12.39
C LYS A 59 -4.48 -0.66 -11.54
N ASP A 60 -4.09 -1.89 -11.16
CA ASP A 60 -4.79 -2.68 -10.15
C ASP A 60 -4.30 -2.30 -8.74
N LEU A 61 -5.22 -1.84 -7.88
CA LEU A 61 -4.91 -1.41 -6.52
C LEU A 61 -4.57 -2.53 -5.56
N LEU A 62 -5.24 -3.67 -5.66
CA LEU A 62 -4.95 -4.82 -4.81
C LEU A 62 -3.58 -5.38 -5.17
N ARG A 63 -3.28 -5.47 -6.46
CA ARG A 63 -1.97 -5.91 -6.91
C ARG A 63 -0.87 -4.93 -6.52
N THR A 64 -1.12 -3.63 -6.64
CA THR A 64 -0.20 -2.58 -6.17
C THR A 64 0.09 -2.72 -4.67
N ALA A 65 -0.95 -2.91 -3.86
CA ALA A 65 -0.85 -3.11 -2.43
C ALA A 65 -0.01 -4.36 -2.09
N GLN A 66 -0.27 -5.48 -2.77
CA GLN A 66 0.50 -6.72 -2.60
C GLN A 66 2.00 -6.51 -2.89
N ASN A 67 2.33 -5.94 -4.05
CA ASN A 67 3.72 -5.70 -4.45
C ASN A 67 4.45 -4.79 -3.46
N TYR A 68 3.79 -3.71 -3.04
CA TYR A 68 4.37 -2.79 -2.06
C TYR A 68 4.63 -3.47 -0.72
N LEU A 69 3.67 -4.23 -0.20
CA LEU A 69 3.81 -4.91 1.10
C LEU A 69 4.92 -5.96 1.07
N ALA A 70 5.03 -6.74 -0.01
CA ALA A 70 6.11 -7.70 -0.17
C ALA A 70 7.49 -7.00 -0.13
N TRP A 71 7.64 -5.90 -0.86
CA TRP A 71 8.86 -5.09 -0.79
C TRP A 71 9.11 -4.53 0.62
N TRP A 72 8.07 -3.99 1.25
CA TRP A 72 8.19 -3.39 2.58
C TRP A 72 8.67 -4.42 3.61
N GLN A 73 8.09 -5.61 3.62
CA GLN A 73 8.50 -6.72 4.48
C GLN A 73 9.96 -7.12 4.24
N GLN A 74 10.40 -7.21 2.97
CA GLN A 74 11.81 -7.47 2.66
C GLN A 74 12.74 -6.39 3.23
N VAL A 75 12.36 -5.11 3.14
CA VAL A 75 13.14 -4.01 3.71
C VAL A 75 13.19 -4.09 5.23
N GLN A 76 12.08 -4.36 5.89
CA GLN A 76 12.04 -4.51 7.35
C GLN A 76 12.87 -5.71 7.81
N GLY A 77 12.77 -6.86 7.14
CA GLY A 77 13.61 -8.03 7.43
C GLY A 77 15.11 -7.74 7.28
N ARG A 78 15.51 -6.97 6.26
CA ARG A 78 16.91 -6.54 6.10
C ARG A 78 17.35 -5.60 7.23
N LYS A 79 16.48 -4.71 7.70
CA LYS A 79 16.78 -3.82 8.84
C LYS A 79 16.98 -4.62 10.13
N LEU A 80 16.08 -5.57 10.41
CA LEU A 80 16.16 -6.42 11.60
C LEU A 80 17.48 -7.21 11.62
N LYS A 81 17.85 -7.85 10.50
CA LYS A 81 19.12 -8.57 10.37
C LYS A 81 20.34 -7.66 10.61
N ARG A 82 20.28 -6.39 10.19
CA ARG A 82 21.37 -5.42 10.42
C ARG A 82 21.47 -4.99 11.88
N GLN A 83 20.34 -4.88 12.59
CA GLN A 83 20.32 -4.59 14.01
C GLN A 83 20.89 -5.75 14.82
N GLN A 84 20.49 -6.99 14.51
CA GLN A 84 21.03 -8.20 15.14
C GLN A 84 22.53 -8.39 14.95
N LYS A 85 23.11 -7.92 13.84
CA LYS A 85 24.58 -7.94 13.61
C LYS A 85 25.34 -6.84 14.35
N ARG A 86 24.64 -5.82 14.86
CA ARG A 86 25.23 -4.66 15.55
C ARG A 86 25.06 -4.74 17.07
N ALA A 87 24.14 -5.57 17.54
CA ALA A 87 23.98 -5.96 18.94
C ALA A 87 24.96 -7.09 19.26
#